data_AF-A0A1W1CWN4-F1
#
_entry.id   AF-A0A1W1CWN4-F1
#
_cell.length_a   1.000
_cell.length_b   1.000
_cell.length_c   1.000
_cell.angle_alpha   90.00
_cell.angle_beta   90.00
_cell.angle_gamma   90.00
#
_symmetry.space_group_name_H-M   'P 1'
#
loop_
_entity.id
_entity.type
_entity.pdbx_description
1 polymer ?
#
loop_
_entity_poly.entity_id
_entity_poly.type
_entity_poly.pdbx_seq_one_letter_code
_entity_poly.pdbx_strand_id
1 'polypeptide(L)'
;MLTHHLQNTLSDLDDLILITQSDIDDIKVAQHDPQFERLSIKEEKIKSFEAKKAMIDYEISSLITNNPNRELSELLNEEQHQLLEELKSKLSQLHAVNKEYAKLVVVVSNLYNAFLERLVPTEMDGYNKVASKDSTILQVRV
;
A
#
# COMPACT_ATOMS: atom_id res chain seq x y z
N MET A 1 13.80 19.90 15.18
CA MET A 1 13.40 19.69 13.78
C MET A 1 13.19 18.20 13.52
N LEU A 2 14.18 17.34 13.79
CA LEU A 2 14.08 15.88 13.71
C LEU A 2 12.84 15.28 14.39
N THR A 3 12.55 15.65 15.64
CA THR A 3 11.37 15.20 16.39
C THR A 3 10.07 15.50 15.64
N HIS A 4 9.94 16.70 15.06
CA HIS A 4 8.75 17.10 14.30
C HIS A 4 8.65 16.35 12.97
N HIS A 5 9.77 16.09 12.29
CA HIS A 5 9.77 15.26 11.08
C HIS A 5 9.38 13.81 11.39
N LEU A 6 9.88 13.24 12.50
CA LEU A 6 9.52 11.90 12.95
C LEU A 6 8.03 11.79 13.30
N GLN A 7 7.49 12.71 14.11
CA GLN A 7 6.07 12.73 14.47
C GLN A 7 5.15 12.86 13.26
N ASN A 8 5.48 13.76 12.33
CA ASN A 8 4.69 13.91 11.10
C ASN A 8 4.80 12.71 10.15
N THR A 9 5.92 11.98 10.19
CA THR A 9 6.09 10.75 9.41
C THR A 9 5.28 9.62 10.03
N LEU A 10 5.24 9.53 11.36
CA LEU A 10 4.39 8.57 12.09
C LEU A 10 2.91 8.78 11.79
N SER A 11 2.45 10.03 11.77
CA SER A 11 1.07 10.37 11.40
C SER A 11 0.73 9.92 9.97
N ASP A 12 1.62 10.14 9.01
CA ASP A 12 1.40 9.68 7.63
C ASP A 12 1.31 8.15 7.56
N LEU A 13 2.14 7.44 8.33
CA LEU A 13 2.09 5.98 8.41
C LEU A 13 0.80 5.46 9.05
N ASP A 14 0.33 6.09 10.13
CA ASP A 14 -0.95 5.74 10.75
C ASP A 14 -2.10 5.88 9.76
N ASP A 15 -2.14 7.00 9.05
CA ASP A 15 -3.17 7.24 8.05
C ASP A 15 -3.11 6.22 6.91
N LEU A 16 -1.91 5.86 6.44
CA LEU A 16 -1.74 4.81 5.43
C LEU A 16 -2.23 3.46 5.93
N ILE A 17 -1.89 3.08 7.17
CA ILE A 17 -2.36 1.83 7.80
C ILE A 17 -3.88 1.83 7.90
N LEU A 18 -4.49 2.92 8.36
CA LEU A 18 -5.94 3.05 8.52
C LEU A 18 -6.66 2.94 7.18
N ILE A 19 -6.16 3.64 6.14
CA ILE A 19 -6.76 3.58 4.81
C ILE A 19 -6.66 2.15 4.24
N THR A 20 -5.49 1.52 4.35
CA THR A 20 -5.32 0.13 3.87
C THR A 20 -6.21 -0.86 4.63
N GLN A 21 -6.37 -0.68 5.94
CA GLN A 21 -7.28 -1.51 6.74
C GLN A 21 -8.74 -1.33 6.31
N SER A 22 -9.14 -0.08 6.06
CA SER A 22 -10.48 0.22 5.55
C SER A 22 -10.72 -0.40 4.18
N ASP A 23 -9.71 -0.44 3.31
CA ASP A 23 -9.81 -1.09 2.00
C ASP A 23 -9.90 -2.61 2.12
N ILE A 24 -9.22 -3.22 3.10
CA ILE A 24 -9.36 -4.64 3.40
C ILE A 24 -10.80 -4.95 3.83
N ASP A 25 -11.37 -4.15 4.72
CA ASP A 25 -12.71 -4.39 5.25
C ASP A 25 -13.79 -4.17 4.17
N ASP A 26 -13.60 -3.16 3.32
CA ASP A 26 -14.45 -2.91 2.15
C ASP A 26 -14.40 -4.07 1.12
N ILE A 27 -13.22 -4.64 0.88
CA ILE A 27 -13.10 -5.84 0.02
C ILE A 27 -13.90 -7.02 0.60
N LYS A 28 -13.86 -7.23 1.93
CA LYS A 28 -14.58 -8.34 2.59
C LYS A 28 -16.09 -8.24 2.41
N VAL A 29 -16.64 -7.04 2.31
CA VAL A 29 -18.08 -6.79 2.08
C VAL A 29 -18.44 -6.52 0.61
N ALA A 30 -17.49 -6.73 -0.31
CA ALA A 30 -17.64 -6.48 -1.74
C ALA A 30 -17.99 -5.02 -2.11
N GLN A 31 -17.55 -4.06 -1.29
CA GLN A 31 -17.74 -2.62 -1.52
C GLN A 31 -16.49 -2.01 -2.14
N HIS A 32 -16.37 -2.03 -3.47
CA HIS A 32 -15.10 -1.67 -4.13
C HIS A 32 -14.97 -0.20 -4.55
N ASP A 33 -16.07 0.55 -4.62
CA ASP A 33 -16.07 1.93 -5.12
C ASP A 33 -15.24 2.93 -4.28
N PRO A 34 -15.29 2.90 -2.92
CA PRO A 34 -14.53 3.85 -2.10
C PRO A 34 -13.01 3.76 -2.26
N GLN A 35 -12.51 2.63 -2.76
CA GLN A 35 -11.07 2.39 -2.96
C GLN A 35 -10.48 3.34 -4.00
N PHE A 36 -11.25 3.74 -5.02
CA PHE A 36 -10.80 4.66 -6.06
C PHE A 36 -10.60 6.08 -5.53
N GLU A 37 -11.49 6.55 -4.65
CA GLU A 37 -11.37 7.85 -3.99
C GLU A 37 -10.15 7.88 -3.06
N ARG A 38 -10.00 6.83 -2.24
CA ARG A 38 -8.88 6.67 -1.31
C ARG A 38 -7.53 6.49 -1.99
N LEU A 39 -7.49 6.07 -3.26
CA LEU A 39 -6.25 5.89 -4.01
C LEU A 39 -5.47 7.20 -4.11
N SER A 40 -6.13 8.28 -4.49
CA SER A 40 -5.50 9.61 -4.61
C SER A 40 -4.90 10.09 -3.29
N ILE A 41 -5.63 9.88 -2.19
CA ILE A 41 -5.20 10.22 -0.83
C ILE A 41 -3.98 9.38 -0.42
N LYS A 42 -3.98 8.07 -0.73
CA LYS A 42 -2.82 7.19 -0.46
C LYS A 42 -1.59 7.63 -1.22
N GLU A 43 -1.72 7.95 -2.52
CA GLU A 43 -0.59 8.41 -3.32
C GLU A 43 0.02 9.72 -2.79
N GLU A 44 -0.82 10.66 -2.34
CA GLU A 44 -0.37 11.90 -1.71
C GLU A 44 0.39 11.60 -0.41
N LYS A 45 -0.16 10.75 0.45
CA LYS A 45 0.47 10.37 1.73
C LYS A 45 1.78 9.61 1.54
N ILE A 46 1.88 8.75 0.53
CA ILE A 46 3.14 8.06 0.18
C ILE A 46 4.20 9.08 -0.24
N LYS A 47 3.86 10.03 -1.12
CA LYS A 47 4.79 11.09 -1.54
C LYS A 47 5.23 11.95 -0.36
N SER A 48 4.29 12.32 0.51
CA SER A 48 4.59 13.05 1.76
C SER A 48 5.56 12.27 2.63
N PHE A 49 5.31 10.98 2.85
CA PHE A 49 6.17 10.10 3.63
C PHE A 49 7.59 10.02 3.03
N GLU A 50 7.72 9.81 1.72
CA GLU A 50 9.02 9.73 1.04
C GLU A 50 9.83 11.03 1.18
N ALA A 51 9.18 12.19 1.04
CA ALA A 51 9.81 13.49 1.21
C ALA A 51 10.28 13.69 2.67
N LYS A 52 9.43 13.37 3.65
CA LYS A 52 9.78 13.47 5.08
C LYS A 52 10.88 12.49 5.47
N LYS A 53 10.90 11.28 4.91
CA LYS A 53 11.99 10.32 5.08
C LYS A 53 13.31 10.89 4.57
N ALA A 54 13.33 11.49 3.39
CA ALA A 54 14.54 12.13 2.85
C ALA A 54 15.05 13.27 3.75
N MET A 55 14.14 14.04 4.37
CA MET A 55 14.50 15.07 5.35
C MET A 55 15.10 14.47 6.63
N ILE A 56 14.52 13.39 7.16
CA ILE A 56 15.06 12.67 8.32
C ILE A 56 16.47 12.14 8.01
N ASP A 57 16.66 11.51 6.86
CA ASP A 57 17.96 10.97 6.43
C ASP A 57 19.01 12.09 6.30
N TYR A 58 18.62 13.25 5.76
CA TYR A 58 19.48 14.43 5.68
C TYR A 58 19.87 14.97 7.05
N GLU A 59 18.91 15.11 7.96
CA GLU A 59 19.18 15.60 9.32
C GLU A 59 20.09 14.65 10.11
N ILE A 60 19.84 13.34 10.03
CA ILE A 60 20.70 12.31 10.64
C ILE A 60 22.12 12.39 10.06
N SER A 61 22.25 12.50 8.74
CA SER A 61 23.55 12.61 8.07
C SER A 61 24.31 13.87 8.49
N SER A 62 23.60 15.00 8.62
CA SER A 62 24.16 16.26 9.10
C SER A 62 24.62 16.16 10.55
N LEU A 63 23.83 15.52 11.42
CA LEU A 63 24.19 15.31 12.83
C LEU A 63 25.48 14.48 12.99
N ILE A 64 25.62 13.41 12.20
CA ILE A 64 26.82 12.56 12.18
C ILE A 64 28.02 13.32 11.63
N THR A 65 27.85 14.06 10.54
CA THR A 65 28.94 14.83 9.91
C THR A 65 29.47 15.93 10.83
N ASN A 66 28.58 16.60 11.58
CA ASN A 66 28.96 17.65 12.53
C ASN A 66 29.58 17.10 13.82
N ASN A 67 29.40 15.81 14.13
CA ASN A 67 29.90 15.17 15.35
C ASN A 67 30.60 13.83 15.02
N PRO A 68 31.74 13.85 14.32
CA PRO A 68 32.38 12.63 13.81
C PRO A 68 32.91 11.67 14.89
N ASN A 69 33.01 12.12 16.15
CA ASN A 69 33.54 11.37 17.28
C ASN A 69 32.46 10.83 18.24
N ARG A 70 31.17 11.03 17.96
CA ARG A 70 30.06 10.52 18.78
C ARG A 70 29.15 9.63 17.96
N GLU A 71 28.70 8.53 18.55
CA GLU A 71 27.73 7.66 17.89
C GLU A 71 26.37 8.35 17.78
N LEU A 72 25.58 8.04 16.75
CA LEU A 72 24.24 8.58 16.56
C LEU A 72 23.36 8.38 17.81
N SER A 73 23.54 7.25 18.50
CA SER A 73 22.83 6.94 19.73
C SER A 73 23.10 7.92 20.88
N GLU A 74 24.28 8.53 20.91
CA GLU A 74 24.67 9.53 21.91
C GLU A 74 24.25 10.96 21.51
N LEU A 75 23.93 11.17 20.23
CA LEU A 75 23.50 12.44 19.67
C LEU A 75 21.98 12.63 19.75
N LEU A 76 21.24 11.53 19.81
CA LEU A 76 19.80 11.51 19.93
C LEU A 76 19.37 11.52 21.40
N ASN A 77 18.28 12.22 21.68
CA ASN A 77 17.64 12.18 22.99
C ASN A 77 16.68 10.97 23.11
N GLU A 78 16.28 10.65 24.34
CA GLU A 78 15.41 9.51 24.64
C GLU A 78 14.10 9.53 23.82
N GLU A 79 13.52 10.71 23.62
CA GLU A 79 12.31 10.89 22.80
C GLU A 79 12.55 10.51 21.33
N GLN A 80 13.67 10.93 20.73
CA GLN A 80 14.00 10.60 19.34
C GLN A 80 14.27 9.11 19.15
N HIS A 81 14.89 8.46 20.14
CA HIS A 81 15.05 7.00 20.13
C HIS A 81 13.70 6.28 20.15
N GLN A 82 12.78 6.71 21.00
CA GLN A 82 11.43 6.15 21.07
C GLN A 82 10.67 6.34 19.75
N LEU A 83 10.73 7.53 19.17
CA LEU A 83 10.07 7.83 17.90
C LEU A 83 10.64 7.01 16.72
N LEU A 84 11.94 6.72 16.70
CA LEU A 84 12.57 5.87 15.68
C LEU A 84 12.17 4.40 15.81
N GLU A 85 12.10 3.88 17.05
CA GLU A 85 11.59 2.52 17.29
C GLU A 85 10.10 2.42 16.93
N GLU A 86 9.30 3.44 17.26
CA GLU A 86 7.90 3.51 16.84
C GLU A 86 7.79 3.53 15.30
N LEU A 87 8.62 4.31 14.62
CA LEU A 87 8.64 4.39 13.15
C LEU A 87 8.90 3.02 12.51
N LYS A 88 9.88 2.30 13.04
CA LYS A 88 10.21 0.93 12.60
C LYS A 88 9.05 -0.04 12.84
N SER A 89 8.42 0.04 14.00
CA SER A 89 7.24 -0.77 14.33
C SER A 89 6.08 -0.52 13.36
N LYS A 90 5.74 0.75 13.12
CA LYS A 90 4.65 1.13 12.19
C LYS A 90 4.94 0.75 10.75
N LEU A 91 6.18 0.87 10.30
CA LEU A 91 6.58 0.38 8.97
C LEU A 91 6.39 -1.13 8.83
N SER A 92 6.73 -1.90 9.87
CA SER A 92 6.50 -3.34 9.90
C SER A 92 5.00 -3.66 9.84
N GLN A 93 4.18 -2.92 10.59
CA GLN A 93 2.73 -3.04 10.58
C GLN A 93 2.14 -2.71 9.21
N LEU A 94 2.51 -1.58 8.61
CA LEU A 94 2.06 -1.18 7.28
C LEU A 94 2.40 -2.25 6.24
N HIS A 95 3.63 -2.79 6.28
CA HIS A 95 4.03 -3.88 5.40
C HIS A 95 3.17 -5.13 5.58
N ALA A 96 2.85 -5.51 6.83
CA ALA A 96 1.99 -6.66 7.11
C ALA A 96 0.56 -6.47 6.60
N VAL A 97 -0.05 -5.32 6.88
CA VAL A 97 -1.41 -4.97 6.45
C VAL A 97 -1.48 -4.87 4.91
N ASN A 98 -0.52 -4.21 4.27
CA ASN A 98 -0.47 -4.11 2.82
C ASN A 98 -0.28 -5.49 2.15
N LYS A 99 0.49 -6.39 2.77
CA LYS A 99 0.64 -7.77 2.28
C LYS A 99 -0.68 -8.55 2.35
N GLU A 100 -1.49 -8.34 3.37
CA GLU A 100 -2.83 -8.93 3.47
C GLU A 100 -3.74 -8.36 2.38
N TYR A 101 -3.79 -7.04 2.26
CA TYR A 101 -4.55 -6.34 1.22
C TYR A 101 -4.21 -6.85 -0.18
N ALA A 102 -2.93 -6.95 -0.53
CA ALA A 102 -2.48 -7.43 -1.84
C ALA A 102 -2.95 -8.86 -2.14
N LYS A 103 -2.95 -9.76 -1.14
CA LYS A 103 -3.48 -11.12 -1.30
C LYS A 103 -4.97 -11.09 -1.63
N LEU A 104 -5.75 -10.27 -0.92
CA LEU A 104 -7.19 -10.15 -1.17
C LEU A 104 -7.46 -9.63 -2.58
N VAL A 105 -6.76 -8.58 -3.02
CA VAL A 105 -6.88 -8.03 -4.38
C VAL A 105 -6.61 -9.11 -5.44
N VAL A 106 -5.56 -9.91 -5.25
CA VAL A 106 -5.23 -11.01 -6.19
C VAL A 106 -6.32 -12.07 -6.21
N VAL A 107 -6.84 -12.48 -5.05
CA VAL A 107 -7.92 -13.48 -4.96
C VAL A 107 -9.20 -12.98 -5.65
N VAL A 108 -9.59 -11.74 -5.40
CA VAL A 108 -10.76 -11.11 -6.01
C VAL A 108 -10.60 -10.98 -7.53
N SER A 109 -9.43 -10.54 -7.99
CA SER A 109 -9.11 -10.47 -9.42
C SER A 109 -9.20 -11.84 -10.10
N ASN A 110 -8.61 -12.87 -9.49
CA ASN A 110 -8.68 -14.24 -10.00
C ASN A 110 -10.12 -14.78 -10.04
N LEU A 111 -10.94 -14.45 -9.04
CA LEU A 111 -12.35 -14.83 -9.00
C LEU A 111 -13.13 -14.20 -10.16
N TYR A 112 -12.99 -12.88 -10.38
CA TYR A 112 -13.66 -12.21 -11.49
C TYR A 112 -13.17 -12.71 -12.85
N ASN A 113 -11.87 -12.94 -13.01
CA ASN A 113 -11.32 -13.50 -14.25
C ASN A 113 -11.87 -14.92 -14.50
N ALA A 114 -11.93 -15.77 -13.49
CA ALA A 114 -12.50 -17.11 -13.61
C ALA A 114 -14.01 -17.07 -13.95
N PHE A 115 -14.75 -16.10 -13.39
CA PHE A 115 -16.16 -15.90 -13.78
C PHE A 115 -16.29 -15.43 -15.23
N LEU A 116 -15.46 -14.49 -15.67
CA LEU A 116 -15.44 -14.01 -17.06
C LEU A 116 -15.10 -15.14 -18.04
N GLU A 117 -14.10 -15.96 -17.73
CA GLU A 117 -13.72 -17.11 -18.55
C GLU A 117 -14.85 -18.16 -18.64
N ARG A 118 -15.66 -18.32 -17.60
CA ARG A 118 -16.83 -19.23 -17.65
C ARG A 118 -18.02 -18.64 -18.38
N LEU A 119 -18.19 -17.32 -18.34
CA LEU A 119 -19.32 -16.61 -18.92
C LEU A 119 -19.11 -16.37 -20.43
N VAL A 120 -17.89 -16.04 -20.82
CA VAL A 120 -17.42 -15.92 -22.20
C VAL A 120 -16.19 -16.82 -22.34
N PRO A 121 -16.38 -18.13 -22.53
CA PRO A 121 -15.25 -19.03 -22.78
C PRO A 121 -14.50 -18.55 -24.01
N THR A 122 -13.23 -18.20 -23.87
CA THR A 122 -12.39 -17.85 -25.01
C THR A 122 -11.69 -19.10 -25.51
N GLU A 123 -11.84 -19.41 -26.78
CA GLU A 123 -11.11 -20.47 -27.46
C GLU A 123 -9.90 -19.90 -28.19
N MET A 124 -8.89 -20.73 -28.37
CA MET A 124 -7.73 -20.41 -29.19
C MET A 124 -8.05 -20.73 -30.64
N ASP A 125 -8.22 -19.70 -31.47
CA ASP A 125 -8.31 -19.82 -32.92
C ASP A 125 -6.95 -19.45 -33.54
N GLY A 126 -6.08 -20.45 -33.69
CA GLY A 126 -4.69 -20.24 -34.05
C GLY A 126 -3.90 -19.52 -32.95
N TYR A 127 -3.30 -18.35 -33.26
CA TYR A 127 -2.55 -17.52 -32.29
C TYR A 127 -3.41 -16.45 -31.60
N ASN A 128 -4.68 -16.30 -32.01
CA ASN A 128 -5.57 -15.30 -31.45
C ASN A 128 -6.51 -15.95 -30.42
N LYS A 129 -6.65 -15.34 -29.25
CA LYS A 129 -7.75 -15.67 -28.33
C LYS A 129 -9.02 -15.05 -28.86
N VAL A 130 -9.99 -15.86 -29.25
CA VAL A 130 -11.29 -15.42 -29.76
C VAL A 130 -12.37 -15.91 -28.79
N ALA A 131 -13.40 -15.10 -28.53
CA ALA A 131 -14.55 -15.56 -27.75
C ALA A 131 -15.23 -16.75 -28.46
N SER A 132 -15.44 -17.86 -27.75
CA SER A 132 -16.12 -19.04 -28.27
C SER A 132 -17.57 -18.69 -28.64
N LYS A 133 -18.04 -19.26 -29.75
CA LYS A 133 -19.41 -19.08 -30.25
C LYS A 133 -20.46 -19.61 -29.27
N ASP A 134 -20.09 -20.53 -28.37
CA ASP A 134 -20.98 -21.14 -27.37
C ASP A 134 -20.96 -20.37 -26.03
N SER A 135 -21.13 -19.06 -26.09
CA SER A 135 -21.38 -18.27 -24.87
C SER A 135 -22.76 -18.61 -24.32
N THR A 136 -22.83 -19.16 -23.10
CA THR A 136 -24.07 -19.68 -22.48
C THR A 136 -25.17 -18.61 -22.35
N ILE A 137 -24.80 -17.33 -22.41
CA ILE A 137 -25.71 -16.17 -22.26
C ILE A 137 -26.10 -15.55 -23.62
N LEU A 138 -25.32 -15.73 -24.69
CA LEU A 138 -25.58 -15.11 -26.00
C LEU A 138 -26.42 -15.98 -26.94
N GLN A 139 -27.06 -17.04 -26.43
CA GLN A 139 -28.05 -17.76 -27.22
C GLN A 139 -29.32 -16.91 -27.35
N VAL A 140 -29.44 -16.21 -28.48
CA VAL A 140 -30.72 -15.64 -28.92
C VAL A 140 -31.69 -16.80 -29.10
N ARG A 141 -32.65 -16.95 -28.18
CA ARG A 141 -33.80 -17.83 -28.41
C ARG A 141 -34.63 -17.22 -29.53
N VAL A 142 -34.66 -17.90 -30.68
CA VAL A 142 -35.63 -17.66 -31.77
C VAL A 142 -36.94 -18.33 -31.40
#